data_AF-A0A1W9ZAW2-F1
#
_entry.id   AF-A0A1W9ZAW2-F1
#
_cell.length_a   1.000
_cell.length_b   1.000
_cell.length_c   1.000
_cell.angle_alpha   90.00
_cell.angle_beta   90.00
_cell.angle_gamma   90.00
#
_symmetry.space_group_name_H-M   'P 1'
#
loop_
_entity.id
_entity.type
_entity.pdbx_description
1 polymer ?
#
loop_
_entity_poly.entity_id
_entity_poly.type
_entity_poly.pdbx_seq_one_letter_code
_entity_poly.pdbx_strand_id
1 'polypeptide(L)'
;MDITTPHARELGTDPATGGCFRPREAETGLRVEAQRGISLQRSPHPGVDWVDPATGKTYDAVGNFSGQYLNVDEFLGEIRRHARKADYVPVDVSQFSAKQRTIIRRFIDGLGEPNVFIVGDYGSGR
;
A
#
# COMPACT_ATOMS: atom_id res chain seq x y z
N MET A 1 -1.31 -10.29 -11.11
CA MET A 1 -2.53 -9.47 -10.97
C MET A 1 -2.81 -8.83 -12.30
N ASP A 2 -4.06 -8.83 -12.74
CA ASP A 2 -4.46 -8.21 -14.01
C ASP A 2 -4.90 -6.76 -13.76
N ILE A 3 -4.02 -5.82 -14.13
CA ILE A 3 -4.29 -4.38 -13.99
C ILE A 3 -5.12 -3.79 -15.13
N THR A 4 -5.54 -4.61 -16.11
CA THR A 4 -6.35 -4.16 -17.25
C THR A 4 -7.84 -4.18 -16.95
N THR A 5 -8.25 -4.83 -15.86
CA THR A 5 -9.65 -4.90 -15.43
C THR A 5 -10.21 -3.50 -15.09
N PRO A 6 -11.52 -3.26 -15.27
CA PRO A 6 -12.15 -2.00 -14.87
C PRO A 6 -11.90 -1.65 -13.40
N HIS A 7 -11.98 -2.64 -12.52
CA HIS A 7 -11.72 -2.50 -11.09
C HIS A 7 -10.28 -2.06 -10.79
N ALA A 8 -9.28 -2.71 -11.40
CA ALA A 8 -7.89 -2.30 -11.23
C ALA A 8 -7.65 -0.88 -11.76
N ARG A 9 -8.32 -0.50 -12.86
CA ARG A 9 -8.25 0.86 -13.40
C ARG A 9 -8.84 1.88 -12.44
N GLU A 10 -9.96 1.57 -11.79
CA GLU A 10 -10.52 2.39 -10.72
C GLU A 10 -9.53 2.53 -9.56
N LEU A 11 -9.03 1.41 -9.03
CA LEU A 11 -8.07 1.39 -7.93
C LEU A 11 -6.75 2.10 -8.21
N GLY A 12 -6.39 2.32 -9.48
CA GLY A 12 -5.18 3.02 -9.90
C GLY A 12 -5.42 4.43 -10.44
N THR A 13 -6.66 4.84 -10.69
CA THR A 13 -6.94 6.18 -11.23
C THR A 13 -7.11 7.16 -10.09
N ASP A 14 -6.24 8.16 -9.99
CA ASP A 14 -6.31 9.17 -8.94
C ASP A 14 -7.09 10.40 -9.44
N PRO A 15 -8.34 10.62 -8.97
CA PRO A 15 -9.16 11.76 -9.39
C PRO A 15 -8.52 13.11 -8.98
N ALA A 16 -7.72 13.14 -7.92
CA ALA A 16 -7.04 14.37 -7.46
C ALA A 16 -5.92 14.83 -8.42
N THR A 17 -5.44 13.96 -9.31
CA THR A 17 -4.45 14.30 -10.35
C THR A 17 -5.04 14.44 -11.75
N GLY A 18 -6.35 14.71 -11.85
CA GLY A 18 -7.03 14.82 -13.14
C GLY A 18 -7.26 13.47 -13.81
N GLY A 19 -7.33 12.38 -13.03
CA GLY A 19 -7.65 11.05 -13.52
C GLY A 19 -6.47 10.30 -14.13
N CYS A 20 -5.23 10.62 -13.74
CA CYS A 20 -4.07 9.86 -14.17
C CYS A 20 -4.08 8.45 -13.56
N PHE A 21 -3.88 7.44 -14.41
CA PHE A 21 -3.74 6.05 -13.98
C PHE A 21 -2.32 5.79 -13.44
N ARG A 22 -2.26 5.24 -12.23
CA ARG A 22 -1.05 4.85 -11.51
C ARG A 22 -1.05 3.33 -11.35
N PRO A 23 -0.32 2.59 -12.22
CA PRO A 23 -0.29 1.14 -12.17
C PRO A 23 0.13 0.57 -10.81
N ARG A 24 1.06 1.24 -10.12
CA ARG A 24 1.58 0.82 -8.81
C ARG A 24 0.53 0.85 -7.71
N GLU A 25 -0.37 1.84 -7.74
CA GLU A 25 -1.50 1.92 -6.81
C GLU A 25 -2.51 0.82 -7.13
N ALA A 26 -2.85 0.60 -8.40
CA ALA A 26 -3.72 -0.52 -8.80
C ALA A 26 -3.18 -1.86 -8.31
N GLU A 27 -1.89 -2.14 -8.54
CA GLU A 27 -1.24 -3.36 -8.06
C GLU A 27 -1.27 -3.47 -6.53
N THR A 28 -1.08 -2.37 -5.81
CA THR A 28 -1.07 -2.36 -4.34
C THR A 28 -2.47 -2.61 -3.80
N GLY A 29 -3.49 -1.90 -4.31
CA GLY A 29 -4.88 -2.08 -3.93
C GLY A 29 -5.36 -3.51 -4.13
N LEU A 30 -5.07 -4.12 -5.29
CA LEU A 30 -5.40 -5.52 -5.56
C LEU A 30 -4.70 -6.50 -4.59
N ARG A 31 -3.45 -6.21 -4.15
CA ARG A 31 -2.79 -7.04 -3.11
C ARG A 31 -3.49 -6.92 -1.78
N VAL A 32 -3.91 -5.71 -1.40
CA VAL A 32 -4.64 -5.46 -0.15
C VAL A 32 -5.95 -6.23 -0.16
N GLU A 33 -6.73 -6.14 -1.24
CA GLU A 33 -7.97 -6.88 -1.42
C GLU A 33 -7.76 -8.39 -1.30
N ALA A 34 -6.78 -8.94 -2.04
CA ALA A 34 -6.48 -10.36 -2.01
C ALA A 34 -6.02 -10.84 -0.62
N GLN A 35 -5.22 -10.05 0.10
CA GLN A 35 -4.69 -10.41 1.41
C GLN A 35 -5.73 -10.32 2.53
N ARG A 36 -6.68 -9.37 2.44
CA ARG A 36 -7.67 -9.11 3.49
C ARG A 36 -9.06 -9.65 3.18
N GLY A 37 -9.32 -10.10 1.96
CA GLY A 37 -10.65 -10.56 1.54
C GLY A 37 -11.67 -9.44 1.50
N ILE A 38 -11.25 -8.23 1.09
CA ILE A 38 -12.10 -7.04 0.99
C ILE A 38 -12.16 -6.54 -0.45
N SER A 39 -13.07 -5.61 -0.73
CA SER A 39 -13.09 -4.83 -1.96
C SER A 39 -12.91 -3.36 -1.62
N LEU A 40 -11.90 -2.73 -2.19
CA LEU A 40 -11.60 -1.32 -2.04
C LEU A 40 -12.24 -0.51 -3.17
N GLN A 41 -12.50 0.75 -2.90
CA GLN A 41 -12.86 1.74 -3.90
C GLN A 41 -11.87 2.90 -3.84
N ARG A 42 -11.66 3.56 -4.97
CA ARG A 42 -10.85 4.78 -5.00
C ARG A 42 -11.46 5.85 -4.09
N SER A 43 -10.66 6.39 -3.18
CA SER A 43 -11.13 7.47 -2.31
C SER A 43 -11.36 8.76 -3.12
N PRO A 44 -12.46 9.51 -2.88
CA PRO A 44 -12.63 10.86 -3.42
C PRO A 44 -11.80 11.90 -2.66
N HIS A 45 -11.27 11.55 -1.48
CA HIS A 45 -10.48 12.45 -0.64
C HIS A 45 -8.98 12.31 -0.96
N PRO A 46 -8.27 13.39 -1.32
CA PRO A 46 -6.88 13.33 -1.80
C PRO A 46 -5.85 12.90 -0.74
N GLY A 47 -6.25 12.83 0.53
CA GLY A 47 -5.38 12.46 1.63
C GLY A 47 -5.16 10.96 1.84
N VAL A 48 -5.95 10.10 1.18
CA VAL A 48 -5.89 8.63 1.29
C VAL A 48 -6.19 7.99 -0.07
N ASP A 49 -5.61 6.83 -0.33
CA ASP A 49 -5.73 6.16 -1.63
C ASP A 49 -7.10 5.51 -1.84
N TRP A 50 -7.63 4.82 -0.83
CA TRP A 50 -8.83 4.00 -0.96
C TRP A 50 -9.73 4.06 0.27
N VAL A 51 -10.96 3.62 0.08
CA VAL A 51 -11.93 3.34 1.14
C VAL A 51 -12.49 1.93 0.97
N ASP A 52 -12.67 1.21 2.07
CA ASP A 52 -13.49 0.01 2.09
C ASP A 52 -14.96 0.43 2.27
N PRO A 53 -15.83 0.28 1.26
CA PRO A 53 -17.22 0.73 1.33
C PRO A 53 -18.05 -0.06 2.35
N ALA A 54 -17.63 -1.27 2.75
CA ALA A 54 -18.34 -2.07 3.74
C ALA A 54 -18.14 -1.53 5.16
N THR A 55 -16.98 -0.93 5.44
CA THR A 55 -16.61 -0.47 6.79
C THR A 55 -16.42 1.03 6.90
N GLY A 56 -16.30 1.74 5.77
CA GLY A 56 -15.92 3.15 5.71
C GLY A 56 -14.45 3.40 6.04
N LYS A 57 -13.63 2.36 6.22
CA LYS A 57 -12.23 2.49 6.63
C LYS A 57 -11.34 2.91 5.47
N THR A 58 -10.43 3.84 5.77
CA THR A 58 -9.51 4.43 4.80
C THR A 58 -8.20 3.67 4.71
N TYR A 59 -7.63 3.60 3.51
CA TYR A 59 -6.35 2.96 3.23
C TYR A 59 -5.46 3.92 2.48
N ASP A 60 -4.19 3.99 2.88
CA ASP A 60 -3.22 4.90 2.31
C ASP A 60 -1.85 4.22 2.30
N ALA A 61 -1.45 3.75 1.13
CA ALA A 61 -0.30 2.87 1.00
C ALA A 61 1.01 3.64 0.84
N VAL A 62 2.08 2.94 1.22
CA VAL A 62 3.46 3.34 0.92
C VAL A 62 4.20 2.20 0.22
N GLY A 63 5.12 2.55 -0.68
CA GLY A 63 5.54 1.66 -1.76
C GLY A 63 4.69 1.98 -3.01
N ASN A 64 4.53 1.15 -4.01
CA ASN A 64 5.29 0.02 -4.51
C ASN A 64 6.29 0.56 -5.55
N PHE A 65 7.55 0.79 -5.17
CA PHE A 65 8.58 1.33 -6.06
C PHE A 65 9.85 0.46 -6.03
N SER A 66 10.71 0.60 -7.04
CA SER A 66 11.92 -0.22 -7.14
C SER A 66 12.81 -0.01 -5.93
N GLY A 67 13.20 -1.11 -5.27
CA GLY A 67 14.06 -1.06 -4.08
C GLY A 67 15.42 -0.42 -4.31
N GLN A 68 15.89 -0.24 -5.54
CA GLN A 68 17.13 0.51 -5.83
C GLN A 68 17.05 1.98 -5.41
N TYR A 69 15.82 2.54 -5.34
CA TYR A 69 15.57 3.92 -4.94
C TYR A 69 15.16 4.04 -3.47
N LEU A 70 15.23 2.95 -2.70
CA LEU A 70 14.83 2.98 -1.30
C LEU A 70 15.89 3.71 -0.47
N ASN A 71 15.55 4.91 -0.03
CA ASN A 71 16.14 5.50 1.16
C ASN A 71 15.37 4.98 2.39
N VAL A 72 16.05 4.17 3.22
CA VAL A 72 15.41 3.51 4.35
C VAL A 72 14.86 4.51 5.35
N ASP A 73 15.65 5.48 5.79
CA ASP A 73 15.24 6.39 6.87
C ASP A 73 14.05 7.27 6.46
N GLU A 74 14.05 7.77 5.23
CA GLU A 74 12.92 8.51 4.66
C GLU A 74 11.67 7.64 4.57
N PHE A 75 11.80 6.41 4.08
CA PHE A 75 10.67 5.50 3.93
C PHE A 75 10.04 5.11 5.28
N LEU A 76 10.86 4.89 6.32
CA LEU A 76 10.37 4.62 7.68
C LEU A 76 9.64 5.85 8.27
N GLY A 77 10.12 7.06 7.95
CA GLY A 77 9.42 8.31 8.27
C GLY A 77 8.05 8.41 7.59
N GLU A 78 7.97 8.04 6.31
CA GLU A 78 6.74 8.02 5.53
C GLU A 78 5.71 7.03 6.09
N ILE A 79 6.12 5.82 6.49
CA ILE A 79 5.25 4.85 7.17
C ILE A 79 4.60 5.50 8.41
N ARG A 80 5.38 6.15 9.27
CA ARG A 80 4.85 6.82 10.48
C ARG A 80 3.91 7.98 10.14
N ARG A 81 4.21 8.73 9.08
CA ARG A 81 3.38 9.85 8.64
C ARG A 81 2.01 9.36 8.19
N HIS A 82 1.96 8.28 7.42
CA HIS A 82 0.71 7.68 6.93
C HIS A 82 -0.09 7.03 8.07
N ALA A 83 0.58 6.37 9.02
CA ALA A 83 -0.07 5.72 10.17
C ALA A 83 -0.87 6.69 11.05
N ARG A 84 -0.54 7.99 11.02
CA ARG A 84 -1.27 9.03 11.75
C ARG A 84 -2.48 9.61 11.01
N LYS A 85 -2.65 9.36 9.71
CA LYS A 85 -3.70 9.99 8.89
C LYS A 85 -4.70 9.02 8.25
N ALA A 86 -4.37 7.73 8.13
CA ALA A 86 -5.27 6.72 7.56
C ALA A 86 -5.62 5.64 8.58
N ASP A 87 -6.80 5.02 8.42
CA ASP A 87 -7.19 3.89 9.27
C ASP A 87 -6.29 2.68 9.07
N TYR A 88 -5.73 2.50 7.87
CA TYR A 88 -4.87 1.40 7.49
C TYR A 88 -3.74 1.85 6.56
N VAL A 89 -2.54 1.34 6.80
CA VAL A 89 -1.34 1.62 5.98
C VAL A 89 -0.76 0.31 5.45
N PRO A 90 -1.13 -0.08 4.23
CA PRO A 90 -0.42 -1.11 3.50
C PRO A 90 0.99 -0.65 3.15
N VAL A 91 2.00 -1.44 3.52
CA VAL A 91 3.40 -1.24 3.13
C VAL A 91 3.74 -2.27 2.06
N ASP A 92 3.71 -1.85 0.79
CA ASP A 92 3.99 -2.75 -0.34
C ASP A 92 5.49 -2.90 -0.57
N VAL A 93 5.99 -4.09 -0.23
CA VAL A 93 7.42 -4.44 -0.32
C VAL A 93 7.74 -5.37 -1.50
N SER A 94 6.80 -5.53 -2.43
CA SER A 94 6.92 -6.50 -3.53
C SER A 94 8.17 -6.28 -4.39
N GLN A 95 8.61 -5.03 -4.56
CA GLN A 95 9.79 -4.64 -5.34
C GLN A 95 11.06 -4.47 -4.51
N PHE A 96 11.04 -4.83 -3.22
CA PHE A 96 12.18 -4.73 -2.32
C PHE A 96 12.92 -6.06 -2.19
N SER A 97 14.23 -5.98 -1.94
CA SER A 97 15.07 -7.15 -1.66
C SER A 97 14.76 -7.78 -0.31
N ALA A 98 15.15 -9.03 -0.09
CA ALA A 98 14.96 -9.73 1.19
C ALA A 98 15.56 -8.97 2.39
N LYS A 99 16.71 -8.31 2.21
CA LYS A 99 17.34 -7.47 3.24
C LYS A 99 16.47 -6.25 3.58
N GLN A 100 15.98 -5.54 2.56
CA GLN A 100 15.10 -4.37 2.74
C GLN A 100 13.78 -4.77 3.41
N ARG A 101 13.15 -5.86 2.95
CA ARG A 101 11.95 -6.44 3.57
C ARG A 101 12.16 -6.76 5.05
N THR A 102 13.31 -7.34 5.40
CA THR A 102 13.65 -7.67 6.80
C THR A 102 13.76 -6.42 7.68
N ILE A 103 14.37 -5.34 7.17
CA ILE A 103 14.46 -4.06 7.89
C ILE A 103 13.07 -3.47 8.12
N ILE A 104 12.26 -3.40 7.06
CA ILE A 104 10.90 -2.86 7.11
C ILE A 104 10.01 -3.68 8.05
N ARG A 105 10.10 -5.01 7.99
CA ARG A 105 9.34 -5.90 8.89
C ARG A 105 9.67 -5.66 10.35
N ARG A 106 10.97 -5.63 10.70
CA ARG A 106 11.40 -5.32 12.07
C ARG A 106 10.92 -3.96 12.54
N PHE A 107 10.91 -2.97 11.65
CA PHE A 107 10.40 -1.64 11.97
C PHE A 107 8.90 -1.66 12.26
N ILE A 108 8.09 -2.28 11.40
CA ILE A 108 6.63 -2.38 11.59
C ILE A 108 6.31 -3.16 12.86
N ASP A 109 6.98 -4.29 13.09
CA ASP A 109 6.83 -5.08 14.32
C ASP A 109 7.15 -4.25 15.57
N GLY A 110 8.22 -3.45 15.51
CA GLY A 110 8.62 -2.55 16.60
C GLY A 110 7.77 -1.29 16.76
N LEU A 111 7.00 -0.92 15.72
CA LEU A 111 6.08 0.21 15.78
C LEU A 111 4.87 -0.12 16.66
N GLY A 112 4.43 -1.39 16.67
CA GLY A 112 3.31 -1.85 17.51
C GLY A 112 1.93 -1.36 17.06
N GLU A 113 1.84 -0.83 15.84
CA GLU A 113 0.63 -0.22 15.28
C GLU A 113 -0.09 -1.23 14.37
N PRO A 114 -1.20 -1.85 14.83
CA PRO A 114 -1.86 -2.94 14.10
C PRO A 114 -2.51 -2.50 12.77
N ASN A 115 -2.67 -1.20 12.57
CA ASN A 115 -3.15 -0.62 11.32
C ASN A 115 -2.07 -0.57 10.22
N VAL A 116 -0.80 -0.76 10.56
CA VAL A 116 0.31 -0.82 9.58
C VAL A 116 0.66 -2.27 9.31
N PHE A 117 0.68 -2.67 8.04
CA PHE A 117 0.89 -4.07 7.67
C PHE A 117 1.57 -4.21 6.31
N ILE A 118 2.33 -5.29 6.15
CA ILE A 118 3.04 -5.57 4.91
C ILE A 118 2.10 -6.23 3.90
N VAL A 119 2.23 -5.82 2.63
CA VAL A 119 1.67 -6.52 1.47
C VAL A 119 2.78 -6.84 0.46
N GLY A 120 2.56 -7.85 -0.40
CA GLY A 120 3.53 -8.20 -1.45
C GLY A 120 4.76 -8.97 -0.97
N ASP A 121 4.76 -9.45 0.27
CA ASP A 121 5.84 -10.22 0.88
C ASP A 121 5.67 -11.73 0.65
N TYR A 122 5.51 -12.11 -0.63
CA TYR A 122 5.51 -13.51 -1.05
C TYR A 122 6.97 -13.98 -0.98
N GLY A 123 7.36 -14.51 0.18
CA GLY A 123 8.76 -14.77 0.51
C GLY A 123 9.54 -15.56 -0.56
N SER A 124 10.83 -15.29 -0.63
CA SER A 124 11.81 -16.37 -0.74
C SER A 124 11.48 -17.36 0.38
N GLY A 125 10.96 -18.53 0.03
CA GLY A 125 10.54 -19.55 0.98
C GLY A 125 11.60 -19.79 2.05
N ARG A 126 11.14 -19.95 3.30
CA ARG A 126 11.88 -20.76 4.26
C ARG A 126 11.96 -22.19 3.77
#